data_AF-A0A0H1RAJ0-F1
#
_entry.id   AF-A0A0H1RAJ0-F1
#
_cell.length_a   1.000
_cell.length_b   1.000
_cell.length_c   1.000
_cell.angle_alpha   90.00
_cell.angle_beta   90.00
_cell.angle_gamma   90.00
#
_symmetry.space_group_name_H-M   'P 1'
#
loop_
_entity.id
_entity.type
_entity.pdbx_description
1 polymer ?
#
loop_
_entity_poly.entity_id
_entity_poly.type
_entity_poly.pdbx_seq_one_letter_code
_entity_poly.pdbx_strand_id
1 'polypeptide(L)'
;MAQAITLEQALTDAAVTMFNKLIGRLFARANTRRKQRYVDAQHDTTKVLRLFRDTLRALVVANDTGRNAIDVLDDEIGWHRLLQAQPEVGAMVRDADPDPLLFSAERYSTIRKYTARFLEMVTFRSSRKHDSLLAAIRTLKILHAAERRTLPDRVPVGHLSAQSRKLIFADAKPDRRLYEIATLAVLRERLRSGDIWVEGSRAFRPMDEHLMPKPAFAALKVADELNLGVQGDAVAYLTEARQTLDFNLKRLAYRARNGKLEGVRIEAGQLVVSPLPGEIPAAAEELKWELADMYPLSEVPDLLMEVHNWTGNARCSSTSAARSATAHSRARLSVPRV
;
A
#
# COMPACT_ATOMS: atom_id res chain seq x y z
N MET A 1 2.82 -40.48 11.38
CA MET A 1 3.91 -39.60 10.91
C MET A 1 3.42 -38.51 9.95
N ALA A 2 2.58 -38.82 8.94
CA ALA A 2 2.06 -37.81 8.01
C ALA A 2 1.30 -36.64 8.68
N GLN A 3 0.46 -36.92 9.68
CA GLN A 3 -0.30 -35.90 10.42
C GLN A 3 0.59 -34.90 11.20
N ALA A 4 1.73 -35.37 11.73
CA ALA A 4 2.66 -34.53 12.46
C ALA A 4 3.37 -33.54 11.52
N ILE A 5 3.79 -34.01 10.33
CA ILE A 5 4.43 -33.17 9.31
C ILE A 5 3.45 -32.11 8.79
N THR A 6 2.18 -32.47 8.56
CA THR A 6 1.17 -31.50 8.13
C THR A 6 0.88 -30.44 9.19
N LEU A 7 0.91 -30.82 10.47
CA LEU A 7 0.70 -29.88 11.57
C LEU A 7 1.88 -28.91 11.70
N GLU A 8 3.10 -29.41 11.60
CA GLU A 8 4.33 -28.60 11.62
C GLU A 8 4.35 -27.60 10.45
N GLN A 9 3.96 -28.04 9.25
CA GLN A 9 3.80 -27.16 8.09
C GLN A 9 2.75 -26.08 8.32
N ALA A 10 1.58 -26.44 8.86
CA ALA A 10 0.52 -25.48 9.13
C ALA A 10 0.92 -24.43 10.19
N LEU A 11 1.63 -24.84 11.24
CA LEU A 11 2.15 -23.93 12.27
C LEU A 11 3.21 -22.99 11.71
N THR A 12 4.11 -23.50 10.85
CA THR A 12 5.13 -22.69 10.17
C THR A 12 4.47 -21.65 9.26
N ASP A 13 3.48 -22.06 8.45
CA ASP A 13 2.74 -21.17 7.56
C ASP A 13 1.97 -20.10 8.34
N ALA A 14 1.36 -20.47 9.47
CA ALA A 14 0.67 -19.54 10.35
C ALA A 14 1.64 -18.52 10.99
N ALA A 15 2.82 -18.97 11.43
CA ALA A 15 3.85 -18.10 12.00
C ALA A 15 4.36 -17.08 10.98
N VAL A 16 4.66 -17.50 9.74
CA VAL A 16 5.11 -16.62 8.66
C VAL A 16 3.98 -15.65 8.26
N THR A 17 2.73 -16.12 8.22
CA THR A 17 1.57 -15.26 7.96
C THR A 17 1.39 -14.20 9.05
N MET A 18 1.54 -14.57 10.33
CA MET A 18 1.49 -13.63 11.45
C MET A 18 2.62 -12.60 11.37
N PHE A 19 3.84 -13.03 11.02
CA PHE A 19 4.97 -12.14 10.79
C PHE A 19 4.66 -11.10 9.69
N ASN A 20 4.18 -11.56 8.52
CA ASN A 20 3.81 -10.69 7.40
C ASN A 20 2.72 -9.69 7.78
N LYS A 21 1.72 -10.11 8.58
CA LYS A 21 0.67 -9.23 9.11
C LYS A 21 1.18 -8.25 10.16
N LEU A 22 2.10 -8.66 11.03
CA LEU A 22 2.66 -7.80 12.08
C LEU A 22 3.49 -6.66 11.47
N ILE A 23 4.45 -7.01 10.61
CA ILE A 23 5.30 -6.02 9.93
C ILE A 23 4.45 -5.15 8.99
N GLY A 24 3.49 -5.73 8.28
CA GLY A 24 2.55 -4.96 7.45
C GLY A 24 1.75 -3.92 8.25
N ARG A 25 1.19 -4.30 9.40
CA ARG A 25 0.45 -3.38 10.29
C ARG A 25 1.35 -2.29 10.88
N LEU A 26 2.61 -2.60 11.17
CA LEU A 26 3.57 -1.61 11.67
C LEU A 26 3.75 -0.47 10.65
N PHE A 27 4.09 -0.81 9.41
CA PHE A 27 4.28 0.17 8.34
C PHE A 27 2.98 0.86 7.92
N ALA A 28 1.84 0.15 7.92
CA ALA A 28 0.55 0.77 7.66
C ALA A 28 0.23 1.87 8.68
N ARG A 29 0.43 1.61 9.97
CA ARG A 29 0.23 2.62 11.04
C ARG A 29 1.24 3.76 10.95
N ALA A 30 2.51 3.47 10.66
CA ALA A 30 3.52 4.50 10.43
C ALA A 30 3.12 5.42 9.27
N ASN A 31 2.64 4.85 8.15
CA ASN A 31 2.12 5.60 7.01
C ASN A 31 0.87 6.41 7.36
N THR A 32 -0.07 5.86 8.12
CA THR A 32 -1.24 6.62 8.58
C THR A 32 -0.83 7.81 9.45
N ARG A 33 0.12 7.63 10.38
CA ARG A 33 0.64 8.73 11.20
C ARG A 33 1.37 9.79 10.37
N ARG A 34 2.17 9.36 9.39
CA ARG A 34 2.82 10.26 8.44
C ARG A 34 1.78 11.08 7.66
N LYS A 35 0.74 10.43 7.13
CA LYS A 35 -0.39 11.10 6.46
C LYS A 35 -1.11 12.08 7.40
N GLN A 36 -1.35 11.68 8.65
CA GLN A 36 -1.99 12.56 9.63
C GLN A 36 -1.13 13.78 9.93
N ARG A 37 0.17 13.61 10.19
CA ARG A 37 1.09 14.75 10.39
C ARG A 37 1.15 15.67 9.19
N TYR A 38 1.12 15.12 7.96
CA TYR A 38 1.06 15.93 6.75
C TYR A 38 -0.21 16.77 6.69
N VAL A 39 -1.37 16.19 7.03
CA VAL A 39 -2.66 16.91 7.11
C VAL A 39 -2.63 17.97 8.21
N ASP A 40 -2.15 17.63 9.42
CA ASP A 40 -2.04 18.59 10.53
C ASP A 40 -1.10 19.76 10.17
N ALA A 41 0.01 19.47 9.47
CA ALA A 41 0.95 20.47 8.98
C ALA A 41 0.42 21.29 7.79
N GLN A 42 -0.65 20.88 7.09
CA GLN A 42 -1.20 21.66 5.97
C GLN A 42 -1.71 23.04 6.41
N HIS A 43 -2.22 23.15 7.63
CA HIS A 43 -2.73 24.43 8.14
C HIS A 43 -1.60 25.45 8.28
N ASP A 44 -0.44 25.02 8.78
CA ASP A 44 0.75 25.87 8.90
C ASP A 44 1.45 26.06 7.56
N THR A 45 1.33 25.08 6.64
CA THR A 45 1.91 25.16 5.28
C THR A 45 1.20 26.22 4.45
N THR A 46 -0.11 26.37 4.63
CA THR A 46 -0.89 27.39 3.93
C THR A 46 -0.45 28.80 4.31
N LYS A 47 -0.09 29.03 5.59
CA LYS A 47 0.43 30.33 6.05
C LYS A 47 1.80 30.63 5.43
N VAL A 48 2.69 29.65 5.41
CA VAL A 48 4.03 29.78 4.81
C VAL A 48 3.95 30.01 3.30
N LEU A 49 3.08 29.28 2.58
CA LEU A 49 2.89 29.46 1.14
C LEU A 49 2.31 30.83 0.80
N ARG A 50 1.44 31.39 1.65
CA ARG A 50 0.98 32.78 1.50
C ARG A 50 2.12 33.77 1.70
N LEU A 51 2.91 33.62 2.76
CA LEU A 51 4.08 34.48 3.02
C LEU A 51 5.08 34.42 1.86
N PHE A 52 5.35 33.23 1.31
CA PHE A 52 6.22 33.05 0.15
C PHE A 52 5.66 33.71 -1.11
N ARG A 53 4.36 33.53 -1.41
CA ARG A 53 3.68 34.21 -2.51
C ARG A 53 3.77 35.74 -2.38
N ASP A 54 3.53 36.26 -1.18
CA ASP A 54 3.54 37.70 -0.91
C ASP A 54 4.97 38.25 -1.06
N THR A 55 5.98 37.49 -0.62
CA THR A 55 7.41 37.81 -0.83
C THR A 55 7.76 37.87 -2.31
N LEU A 56 7.32 36.89 -3.11
CA LEU A 56 7.53 36.90 -4.57
C LEU A 56 6.83 38.09 -5.23
N ARG A 57 5.63 38.47 -4.78
CA ARG A 57 4.91 39.64 -5.29
C ARG A 57 5.68 40.93 -5.00
N ALA A 58 6.15 41.13 -3.76
CA ALA A 58 6.92 42.31 -3.38
C ALA A 58 8.22 42.43 -4.19
N LEU A 59 8.90 41.31 -4.46
CA LEU A 59 10.08 41.28 -5.32
C LEU A 59 9.78 41.67 -6.77
N VAL A 60 8.64 41.23 -7.32
CA VAL A 60 8.19 41.64 -8.66
C VAL A 60 7.88 43.13 -8.69
N VAL A 61 7.17 43.67 -7.69
CA VAL A 61 6.87 45.10 -7.57
C VAL A 61 8.15 45.94 -7.49
N ALA A 62 9.13 45.51 -6.70
CA ALA A 62 10.42 46.18 -6.61
C ALA A 62 11.15 46.21 -7.97
N ASN A 63 11.11 45.09 -8.71
CA ASN A 63 11.69 45.00 -10.05
C ASN A 63 10.98 45.92 -11.06
N ASP A 64 9.65 45.93 -11.06
CA ASP A 64 8.85 46.71 -12.01
C ASP A 64 8.92 48.23 -11.75
N THR A 65 9.11 48.62 -10.49
CA THR A 65 9.21 50.03 -10.07
C THR A 65 10.63 50.54 -9.94
N GLY A 66 11.64 49.68 -10.09
CA GLY A 66 13.06 50.02 -9.90
C GLY A 66 13.42 50.38 -8.46
N ARG A 67 12.56 50.06 -7.48
CA ARG A 67 12.83 50.29 -6.05
C ARG A 67 13.77 49.23 -5.47
N ASN A 68 14.42 49.55 -4.36
CA ASN A 68 15.19 48.58 -3.60
C ASN A 68 14.27 47.47 -3.06
N ALA A 69 14.62 46.21 -3.35
CA ALA A 69 13.84 45.05 -2.96
C ALA A 69 13.67 44.87 -1.45
N ILE A 70 14.67 45.24 -0.65
CA ILE A 70 14.61 45.13 0.82
C ILE A 70 13.62 46.13 1.40
N ASP A 71 13.62 47.36 0.89
CA ASP A 71 12.72 48.41 1.35
C ASP A 71 11.26 48.05 1.02
N VAL A 72 11.00 47.54 -0.19
CA VAL A 72 9.65 47.09 -0.59
C VAL A 72 9.19 45.87 0.22
N LEU A 73 10.10 44.94 0.54
CA LEU A 73 9.80 43.80 1.40
C LEU A 73 9.47 44.22 2.84
N ASP A 74 10.19 45.20 3.38
CA ASP A 74 9.92 45.73 4.72
C ASP A 74 8.59 46.50 4.76
N ASP A 75 8.29 47.29 3.74
CA ASP A 75 7.03 48.04 3.59
C ASP A 75 5.80 47.11 3.47
N GLU A 76 5.86 46.08 2.62
CA GLU A 76 4.69 45.23 2.32
C GLU A 76 4.50 44.06 3.30
N ILE A 77 5.60 43.51 3.83
CA ILE A 77 5.59 42.23 4.58
C ILE A 77 6.15 42.39 5.99
N GLY A 78 7.13 43.29 6.15
CA GLY A 78 7.90 43.48 7.38
C GLY A 78 9.08 42.50 7.47
N TRP A 79 10.29 43.01 7.45
CA TRP A 79 11.53 42.23 7.51
C TRP A 79 11.59 41.36 8.78
N HIS A 80 11.13 41.91 9.91
CA HIS A 80 11.08 41.18 11.18
C HIS A 80 10.15 39.96 11.11
N ARG A 81 9.05 40.03 10.36
CA ARG A 81 8.11 38.93 10.18
C ARG A 81 8.71 37.78 9.39
N LEU A 82 9.52 38.09 8.36
CA LEU A 82 10.26 37.09 7.59
C LEU A 82 11.31 36.37 8.46
N LEU A 83 12.03 37.13 9.29
CA LEU A 83 13.00 36.55 10.24
C LEU A 83 12.34 35.65 11.29
N GLN A 84 11.16 36.03 11.80
CA GLN A 84 10.40 35.19 12.73
C GLN A 84 9.84 33.92 12.08
N ALA A 85 9.49 33.98 10.79
CA ALA A 85 9.00 32.82 10.04
C ALA A 85 10.12 31.84 9.65
N GLN A 86 11.38 32.30 9.52
CA GLN A 86 12.52 31.47 9.13
C GLN A 86 12.68 30.16 9.94
N PRO A 87 12.65 30.16 11.29
CA PRO A 87 12.73 28.92 12.07
C PRO A 87 11.50 28.01 11.89
N GLU A 88 10.30 28.57 11.75
CA GLU A 88 9.08 27.78 11.49
C GLU A 88 9.17 27.08 10.12
N VAL A 89 9.55 27.81 9.07
CA VAL A 89 9.76 27.24 7.72
C VAL A 89 10.87 26.19 7.74
N GLY A 90 11.97 26.46 8.46
CA GLY A 90 13.07 25.51 8.62
C GLY A 90 12.66 24.21 9.32
N ALA A 91 11.85 24.30 10.38
CA ALA A 91 11.29 23.14 11.07
C ALA A 91 10.33 22.37 10.15
N MET A 92 9.45 23.07 9.44
CA MET A 92 8.52 22.45 8.51
C MET A 92 9.22 21.71 7.37
N VAL A 93 10.27 22.27 6.78
CA VAL A 93 11.04 21.58 5.72
C VAL A 93 11.79 20.36 6.28
N ARG A 94 12.31 20.45 7.50
CA ARG A 94 12.95 19.32 8.19
C ARG A 94 11.95 18.19 8.50
N ASP A 95 10.71 18.53 8.85
CA ASP A 95 9.66 17.61 9.26
C ASP A 95 8.64 17.30 8.15
N ALA A 96 8.85 17.79 6.93
CA ALA A 96 7.88 17.72 5.83
C ALA A 96 7.58 16.28 5.39
N ASP A 97 8.53 15.35 5.57
CA ASP A 97 8.35 13.97 5.14
C ASP A 97 9.17 12.93 5.93
N PRO A 98 8.93 12.78 7.25
CA PRO A 98 9.61 11.77 8.05
C PRO A 98 9.37 10.37 7.49
N ASP A 99 10.46 9.64 7.26
CA ASP A 99 10.43 8.30 6.70
C ASP A 99 9.59 7.34 7.59
N PRO A 100 8.69 6.52 7.02
CA PRO A 100 7.89 5.55 7.76
C PRO A 100 8.71 4.60 8.63
N LEU A 101 9.98 4.36 8.29
CA LEU A 101 10.91 3.58 9.09
C LEU A 101 11.16 4.19 10.48
N LEU A 102 11.23 5.52 10.57
CA LEU A 102 11.45 6.24 11.84
C LEU A 102 10.26 6.04 12.79
N PHE A 103 9.03 6.20 12.30
CA PHE A 103 7.83 5.94 13.11
C PHE A 103 7.67 4.48 13.50
N SER A 104 8.12 3.57 12.65
CA SER A 104 8.08 2.14 12.93
C SER A 104 8.99 1.77 14.10
N ALA A 105 10.11 2.48 14.29
CA ALA A 105 11.04 2.27 15.39
C ALA A 105 10.49 2.61 16.78
N GLU A 106 9.47 3.46 16.88
CA GLU A 106 8.83 3.79 18.16
C GLU A 106 8.24 2.55 18.88
N ARG A 107 7.79 1.55 18.10
CA ARG A 107 7.21 0.30 18.63
C ARG A 107 8.18 -0.88 18.62
N TYR A 108 9.46 -0.60 18.44
CA TYR A 108 10.51 -1.61 18.35
C TYR A 108 10.49 -2.59 19.53
N SER A 109 10.31 -2.10 20.76
CA SER A 109 10.36 -2.92 21.98
C SER A 109 9.31 -4.04 21.99
N THR A 110 8.09 -3.76 21.53
CA THR A 110 7.00 -4.74 21.44
C THR A 110 7.29 -5.80 20.38
N ILE A 111 7.84 -5.39 19.23
CA ILE A 111 8.06 -6.27 18.08
C ILE A 111 9.28 -7.15 18.30
N ARG A 112 10.35 -6.61 18.89
CA ARG A 112 11.64 -7.29 19.08
C ARG A 112 11.50 -8.67 19.74
N LYS A 113 10.65 -8.81 20.77
CA LYS A 113 10.48 -10.08 21.49
C LYS A 113 9.92 -11.18 20.59
N TYR A 114 8.93 -10.83 19.77
CA TYR A 114 8.34 -11.75 18.81
C TYR A 114 9.32 -12.05 17.68
N THR A 115 9.96 -11.02 17.11
CA THR A 115 10.85 -11.18 15.95
C THR A 115 12.10 -11.98 16.29
N ALA A 116 12.66 -11.83 17.50
CA ALA A 116 13.77 -12.66 17.95
C ALA A 116 13.41 -14.15 17.92
N ARG A 117 12.30 -14.53 18.57
CA ARG A 117 11.83 -15.93 18.58
C ARG A 117 11.46 -16.44 17.19
N PHE A 118 10.79 -15.62 16.39
CA PHE A 118 10.42 -15.98 15.02
C PHE A 118 11.65 -16.26 14.16
N LEU A 119 12.66 -15.40 14.21
CA LEU A 119 13.89 -15.61 13.45
C LEU A 119 14.60 -16.87 13.93
N GLU A 120 14.66 -17.15 15.23
CA GLU A 120 15.28 -18.37 15.76
C GLU A 120 14.61 -19.65 15.26
N MET A 121 13.27 -19.73 15.31
CA MET A 121 12.51 -20.93 14.97
C MET A 121 12.43 -21.21 13.47
N VAL A 122 12.55 -20.18 12.63
CA VAL A 122 12.34 -20.31 11.18
C VAL A 122 13.67 -20.39 10.42
N THR A 123 13.76 -21.38 9.53
CA THR A 123 14.89 -21.57 8.62
C THR A 123 14.57 -20.99 7.25
N PHE A 124 15.19 -19.86 6.94
CA PHE A 124 15.04 -19.14 5.67
C PHE A 124 16.07 -19.61 4.64
N ARG A 125 15.63 -19.77 3.40
CA ARG A 125 16.44 -20.15 2.25
C ARG A 125 16.24 -19.15 1.11
N SER A 126 17.24 -19.03 0.23
CA SER A 126 17.24 -18.14 -0.92
C SER A 126 17.90 -18.84 -2.10
N SER A 127 17.49 -18.48 -3.32
CA SER A 127 18.06 -18.99 -4.56
C SER A 127 19.44 -18.39 -4.84
N ARG A 128 19.79 -17.31 -4.13
CA ARG A 128 21.05 -16.59 -4.28
C ARG A 128 22.13 -17.21 -3.41
N LYS A 129 23.28 -17.57 -4.01
CA LYS A 129 24.45 -18.13 -3.29
C LYS A 129 24.96 -17.23 -2.15
N HIS A 130 24.95 -15.91 -2.34
CA HIS A 130 25.43 -14.93 -1.36
C HIS A 130 24.36 -13.87 -1.04
N ASP A 131 23.25 -14.31 -0.44
CA ASP A 131 22.16 -13.39 -0.11
C ASP A 131 22.52 -12.49 1.10
N SER A 132 22.63 -11.17 0.85
CA SER A 132 22.88 -10.17 1.89
C SER A 132 21.80 -10.16 2.98
N LEU A 133 20.54 -10.46 2.64
CA LEU A 133 19.46 -10.48 3.62
C LEU A 133 19.59 -11.67 4.57
N LEU A 134 19.96 -12.86 4.07
CA LEU A 134 20.21 -14.01 4.95
C LEU A 134 21.44 -13.78 5.84
N ALA A 135 22.48 -13.10 5.34
CA ALA A 135 23.60 -12.68 6.16
C ALA A 135 23.19 -11.69 7.27
N ALA A 136 22.32 -10.73 6.94
CA ALA A 136 21.73 -9.80 7.90
C ALA A 136 20.91 -10.52 8.98
N ILE A 137 20.06 -11.48 8.58
CA ILE A 137 19.26 -12.29 9.51
C ILE A 137 20.16 -13.10 10.46
N ARG A 138 21.23 -13.73 9.95
CA ARG A 138 22.22 -14.41 10.81
C ARG A 138 22.84 -13.46 11.82
N THR A 139 23.20 -12.24 11.38
CA THR A 139 23.74 -11.21 12.27
C THR A 139 22.72 -10.82 13.35
N LEU A 140 21.45 -10.63 12.98
CA LEU A 140 20.38 -10.32 13.93
C LEU A 140 20.17 -11.44 14.96
N LYS A 141 20.17 -12.72 14.54
CA LYS A 141 20.09 -13.88 15.45
C LYS A 141 21.22 -13.84 16.49
N ILE A 142 22.47 -13.59 16.07
CA ILE A 142 23.62 -13.47 16.97
C ILE A 142 23.43 -12.29 17.96
N LEU A 143 22.96 -11.14 17.47
CA LEU A 143 22.70 -9.96 18.31
C LEU A 143 21.50 -10.13 19.25
N HIS A 144 20.55 -11.01 18.93
CA HIS A 144 19.46 -11.38 19.83
C HIS A 144 19.96 -12.32 20.92
N ALA A 145 20.68 -13.39 20.56
CA ALA A 145 21.25 -14.35 21.51
C ALA A 145 22.25 -13.71 22.49
N ALA A 146 23.05 -12.76 22.02
CA ALA A 146 24.01 -12.03 22.87
C ALA A 146 23.41 -10.79 23.56
N GLU A 147 22.11 -10.52 23.37
CA GLU A 147 21.39 -9.33 23.86
C GLU A 147 22.04 -7.95 23.55
N ARG A 148 22.99 -7.91 22.59
CA ARG A 148 23.85 -6.74 22.31
C ARG A 148 23.11 -5.58 21.69
N ARG A 149 22.93 -4.47 22.40
CA ARG A 149 22.15 -3.30 21.92
C ARG A 149 22.77 -2.53 20.75
N THR A 150 24.06 -2.70 20.48
CA THR A 150 24.79 -2.01 19.40
C THR A 150 24.98 -2.91 18.18
N LEU A 151 25.06 -2.28 17.00
CA LEU A 151 25.47 -2.97 15.77
C LEU A 151 27.00 -3.12 15.73
N PRO A 152 27.53 -4.20 15.14
CA PRO A 152 28.95 -4.32 14.83
C PRO A 152 29.39 -3.30 13.77
N ASP A 153 30.68 -2.97 13.74
CA ASP A 153 31.26 -2.02 12.77
C ASP A 153 31.02 -2.41 11.31
N ARG A 154 30.99 -3.72 11.04
CA ARG A 154 30.65 -4.29 9.73
C ARG A 154 29.37 -5.08 9.84
N VAL A 155 28.30 -4.54 9.27
CA VAL A 155 26.99 -5.18 9.19
C VAL A 155 26.55 -5.30 7.72
N PRO A 156 25.92 -6.41 7.29
CA PRO A 156 25.43 -6.53 5.93
C PRO A 156 24.35 -5.49 5.62
N VAL A 157 24.50 -4.73 4.54
CA VAL A 157 23.56 -3.66 4.14
C VAL A 157 23.07 -3.76 2.70
N GLY A 158 23.54 -4.76 1.94
CA GLY A 158 23.24 -4.89 0.51
C GLY A 158 21.76 -5.15 0.19
N HIS A 159 20.98 -5.58 1.17
CA HIS A 159 19.53 -5.76 1.05
C HIS A 159 18.72 -4.48 1.30
N LEU A 160 19.34 -3.42 1.82
CA LEU A 160 18.67 -2.18 2.21
C LEU A 160 18.66 -1.15 1.07
N SER A 161 17.60 -0.33 1.02
CA SER A 161 17.54 0.81 0.09
C SER A 161 18.58 1.87 0.46
N ALA A 162 18.95 2.75 -0.49
CA ALA A 162 19.84 3.87 -0.23
C ALA A 162 19.31 4.80 0.88
N GLN A 163 18.00 5.06 0.87
CA GLN A 163 17.31 5.87 1.88
C GLN A 163 17.38 5.25 3.27
N SER A 164 17.06 3.96 3.41
CA SER A 164 17.14 3.28 4.72
C SER A 164 18.56 3.26 5.25
N ARG A 165 19.57 3.05 4.39
CA ARG A 165 20.98 3.13 4.78
C ARG A 165 21.32 4.52 5.32
N LYS A 166 20.94 5.59 4.62
CA LYS A 166 21.18 6.96 5.08
C LYS A 166 20.62 7.22 6.47
N LEU A 167 19.43 6.70 6.78
CA LEU A 167 18.79 6.86 8.09
C LEU A 167 19.46 6.02 9.19
N ILE A 168 19.84 4.78 8.90
CA ILE A 168 20.47 3.88 9.87
C ILE A 168 21.85 4.40 10.30
N PHE A 169 22.60 4.99 9.36
CA PHE A 169 23.96 5.49 9.56
C PHE A 169 24.03 7.02 9.64
N ALA A 170 22.92 7.68 10.00
CA ALA A 170 22.86 9.15 10.10
C ALA A 170 23.73 9.69 11.25
N ASP A 171 23.78 8.97 12.37
CA ASP A 171 24.55 9.33 13.56
C ASP A 171 25.88 8.59 13.64
N ALA A 172 26.79 9.07 14.51
CA ALA A 172 28.10 8.46 14.76
C ALA A 172 28.01 6.98 15.20
N LYS A 173 26.88 6.57 15.78
CA LYS A 173 26.58 5.17 16.12
C LYS A 173 25.36 4.70 15.31
N PRO A 174 25.51 3.63 14.49
CA PRO A 174 24.40 3.12 13.69
C PRO A 174 23.23 2.65 14.55
N ASP A 175 21.99 3.00 14.17
CA ASP A 175 20.80 2.62 14.93
C ASP A 175 20.38 1.16 14.63
N ARG A 176 20.61 0.28 15.62
CA ARG A 176 20.18 -1.12 15.59
C ARG A 176 18.68 -1.27 15.32
N ARG A 177 17.85 -0.40 15.89
CA ARG A 177 16.38 -0.51 15.83
C ARG A 177 15.89 -0.30 14.40
N LEU A 178 16.40 0.75 13.75
CA LEU A 178 16.13 1.04 12.35
C LEU A 178 16.65 -0.07 11.44
N TYR A 179 17.86 -0.57 11.69
CA TYR A 179 18.43 -1.67 10.92
C TYR A 179 17.59 -2.95 10.99
N GLU A 180 17.17 -3.34 12.20
CA GLU A 180 16.35 -4.54 12.41
C GLU A 180 14.99 -4.40 11.71
N ILE A 181 14.28 -3.29 11.94
CA ILE A 181 12.96 -3.07 11.32
C ILE A 181 13.06 -3.01 9.79
N ALA A 182 14.06 -2.32 9.25
CA ALA A 182 14.26 -2.25 7.81
C ALA A 182 14.55 -3.65 7.24
N THR A 183 15.39 -4.44 7.91
CA THR A 183 15.70 -5.82 7.50
C THR A 183 14.45 -6.70 7.51
N LEU A 184 13.60 -6.59 8.54
CA LEU A 184 12.34 -7.33 8.62
C LEU A 184 11.32 -6.88 7.56
N ALA A 185 11.32 -5.61 7.18
CA ALA A 185 10.48 -5.10 6.09
C ALA A 185 10.89 -5.73 4.76
N VAL A 186 12.19 -5.80 4.48
CA VAL A 186 12.70 -6.46 3.26
C VAL A 186 12.44 -7.96 3.29
N LEU A 187 12.58 -8.61 4.46
CA LEU A 187 12.25 -10.03 4.63
C LEU A 187 10.78 -10.30 4.30
N ARG A 188 9.84 -9.49 4.81
CA ARG A 188 8.41 -9.60 4.48
C ARG A 188 8.19 -9.53 2.97
N GLU A 189 8.81 -8.57 2.30
CA GLU A 189 8.60 -8.42 0.85
C GLU A 189 9.19 -9.59 0.07
N ARG A 190 10.38 -10.05 0.42
CA ARG A 190 11.03 -11.21 -0.22
C ARG A 190 10.25 -12.51 -0.01
N LEU A 191 9.67 -12.72 1.19
CA LEU A 191 8.77 -13.83 1.46
C LEU A 191 7.49 -13.77 0.62
N ARG A 192 6.94 -12.57 0.41
CA ARG A 192 5.74 -12.38 -0.41
C ARG A 192 6.01 -12.59 -1.90
N SER A 193 7.19 -12.20 -2.38
CA SER A 193 7.62 -12.40 -3.76
C SER A 193 8.06 -13.83 -4.09
N GLY A 194 8.33 -14.67 -3.07
CA GLY A 194 8.90 -16.01 -3.26
C GLY A 194 10.42 -16.05 -3.45
N ASP A 195 11.11 -14.90 -3.44
CA ASP A 195 12.58 -14.82 -3.49
C ASP A 195 13.27 -15.50 -2.31
N ILE A 196 12.62 -15.45 -1.14
CA ILE A 196 13.01 -16.20 0.05
C ILE A 196 11.87 -17.14 0.39
N TRP A 197 12.22 -18.38 0.72
CA TRP A 197 11.28 -19.41 1.16
C TRP A 197 11.67 -19.95 2.53
N VAL A 198 10.74 -20.69 3.11
CA VAL A 198 10.87 -21.25 4.44
C VAL A 198 10.90 -22.77 4.36
N GLU A 199 11.93 -23.37 4.96
CA GLU A 199 12.03 -24.81 5.09
C GLU A 199 10.94 -25.33 6.03
N GLY A 200 10.27 -26.43 5.65
CA GLY A 200 9.14 -26.96 6.42
C GLY A 200 7.82 -26.18 6.25
N SER A 201 7.77 -25.18 5.37
CA SER A 201 6.52 -24.51 4.98
C SER A 201 5.83 -25.20 3.80
N ARG A 202 4.50 -25.08 3.68
CA ARG A 202 3.77 -25.46 2.46
C ARG A 202 3.46 -24.24 1.59
N ALA A 203 3.01 -23.14 2.20
CA ALA A 203 2.63 -21.92 1.48
C ALA A 203 3.82 -21.05 1.02
N PHE A 204 4.96 -21.12 1.70
CA PHE A 204 6.16 -20.32 1.42
C PHE A 204 7.29 -21.21 0.92
N ARG A 205 7.04 -21.91 -0.20
CA ARG A 205 7.99 -22.77 -0.91
C ARG A 205 8.57 -22.08 -2.15
N PRO A 206 9.74 -22.50 -2.65
CA PRO A 206 10.28 -21.96 -3.88
C PRO A 206 9.31 -22.23 -5.04
N MET A 207 9.18 -21.26 -5.94
CA MET A 207 8.26 -21.38 -7.07
C MET A 207 8.59 -22.60 -7.95
N ASP A 208 9.87 -22.94 -8.06
CA ASP A 208 10.37 -24.08 -8.82
C ASP A 208 9.80 -25.43 -8.36
N GLU A 209 9.44 -25.59 -7.08
CA GLU A 209 8.80 -26.81 -6.58
C GLU A 209 7.33 -26.96 -7.04
N HIS A 210 6.69 -25.86 -7.43
CA HIS A 210 5.35 -25.89 -8.01
C HIS A 210 5.39 -26.12 -9.53
N LEU A 211 6.57 -25.99 -10.13
CA LEU A 211 6.76 -26.22 -11.56
C LEU A 211 7.16 -27.67 -11.79
N MET A 212 6.83 -28.16 -12.98
CA MET A 212 7.36 -29.43 -13.46
C MET A 212 8.90 -29.38 -13.51
N PRO A 213 9.61 -30.37 -12.95
CA PRO A 213 11.06 -30.41 -13.05
C PRO A 213 11.52 -30.35 -14.50
N LYS A 214 12.54 -29.55 -14.79
CA LYS A 214 13.13 -29.43 -16.14
C LYS A 214 13.38 -30.77 -16.85
N PRO A 215 13.92 -31.82 -16.21
CA PRO A 215 14.10 -33.11 -16.89
C PRO A 215 12.77 -33.79 -17.25
N ALA A 216 11.76 -33.69 -16.39
CA ALA A 216 10.42 -34.23 -16.68
C ALA A 216 9.74 -33.45 -17.81
N PHE A 217 9.87 -32.12 -17.82
CA PHE A 217 9.39 -31.27 -18.91
C PHE A 217 10.07 -31.61 -20.23
N ALA A 218 11.40 -31.79 -20.24
CA ALA A 218 12.13 -32.15 -21.44
C ALA A 218 11.68 -33.52 -21.99
N ALA A 219 11.46 -34.50 -21.13
CA ALA A 219 10.96 -35.82 -21.53
C ALA A 219 9.55 -35.74 -22.13
N LEU A 220 8.62 -35.05 -21.46
CA LEU A 220 7.24 -34.88 -21.95
C LEU A 220 7.16 -34.04 -23.23
N LYS A 221 8.09 -33.08 -23.41
CA LYS A 221 8.20 -32.30 -24.65
C LYS A 221 8.62 -33.16 -25.84
N VAL A 222 9.57 -34.07 -25.64
CA VAL A 222 10.01 -34.99 -26.71
C VAL A 222 8.93 -36.02 -27.04
N ALA A 223 8.17 -36.46 -26.03
CA ALA A 223 7.06 -37.40 -26.20
C ALA A 223 5.78 -36.77 -26.78
N ASP A 224 5.72 -35.44 -26.96
CA ASP A 224 4.52 -34.68 -27.34
C ASP A 224 3.32 -34.88 -26.36
N GLU A 225 3.61 -35.27 -25.11
CA GLU A 225 2.60 -35.56 -24.08
C GLU A 225 2.32 -34.35 -23.17
N LEU A 226 2.83 -33.17 -23.53
CA LEU A 226 2.61 -31.94 -22.77
C LEU A 226 1.13 -31.52 -22.75
N ASN A 227 0.32 -32.00 -23.70
CA ASN A 227 -1.12 -31.71 -23.81
C ASN A 227 -1.44 -30.21 -23.73
N LEU A 228 -0.52 -29.36 -24.17
CA LEU A 228 -0.74 -27.94 -24.33
C LEU A 228 -1.64 -27.84 -25.56
N GLY A 229 -2.90 -27.42 -25.41
CA GLY A 229 -3.89 -27.29 -26.49
C GLY A 229 -3.54 -26.19 -27.51
N VAL A 230 -2.27 -26.05 -27.88
CA VAL A 230 -1.67 -25.10 -28.79
C VAL A 230 -0.70 -25.84 -29.70
N GLN A 231 -0.61 -25.40 -30.96
CA GLN A 231 0.32 -25.97 -31.93
C GLN A 231 1.77 -25.82 -31.44
N GLY A 232 2.58 -26.87 -31.58
CA GLY A 232 3.99 -26.88 -31.19
C GLY A 232 4.91 -26.00 -32.08
N ASP A 233 4.45 -25.67 -33.28
CA ASP A 233 5.13 -24.72 -34.18
C ASP A 233 4.66 -23.29 -33.93
N ALA A 234 5.59 -22.44 -33.50
CA ALA A 234 5.35 -21.03 -33.24
C ALA A 234 4.88 -20.26 -34.50
N VAL A 235 5.38 -20.62 -35.68
CA VAL A 235 5.00 -19.93 -36.92
C VAL A 235 3.57 -20.28 -37.29
N ALA A 236 3.24 -21.57 -37.31
CA ALA A 236 1.87 -22.04 -37.55
C ALA A 236 0.86 -21.45 -36.55
N TYR A 237 1.20 -21.45 -35.26
CA TYR A 237 0.35 -20.86 -34.21
C TYR A 237 0.10 -19.36 -34.44
N LEU A 238 1.15 -18.58 -34.76
CA LEU A 238 1.01 -17.15 -35.02
C LEU A 238 0.20 -16.88 -36.30
N THR A 239 0.36 -17.70 -37.33
CA THR A 239 -0.44 -17.61 -38.55
C THR A 239 -1.91 -17.87 -38.27
N GLU A 240 -2.24 -18.93 -37.54
CA GLU A 240 -3.60 -19.26 -37.12
C GLU A 240 -4.21 -18.13 -36.28
N ALA A 241 -3.52 -17.70 -35.22
CA ALA A 241 -3.97 -16.61 -34.35
C ALA A 241 -4.22 -15.31 -35.12
N ARG A 242 -3.35 -14.98 -36.09
CA ARG A 242 -3.52 -13.82 -36.97
C ARG A 242 -4.75 -13.96 -37.87
N GLN A 243 -5.01 -15.14 -38.43
CA GLN A 243 -6.19 -15.40 -39.25
C GLN A 243 -7.48 -15.30 -38.42
N THR A 244 -7.50 -15.90 -37.22
CA THR A 244 -8.63 -15.80 -36.30
C THR A 244 -8.90 -14.35 -35.91
N LEU A 245 -7.85 -13.58 -35.62
CA LEU A 245 -7.98 -12.15 -35.29
C LEU A 245 -8.51 -11.35 -36.48
N ASP A 246 -7.94 -11.52 -37.67
CA ASP A 246 -8.38 -10.83 -38.89
C ASP A 246 -9.84 -11.14 -39.22
N PHE A 247 -10.24 -12.42 -39.12
CA PHE A 247 -11.63 -12.83 -39.30
C PHE A 247 -12.57 -12.16 -38.29
N ASN A 248 -12.20 -12.16 -37.01
CA ASN A 248 -13.01 -11.55 -35.95
C ASN A 248 -13.11 -10.03 -36.10
N LEU A 249 -12.02 -9.35 -36.50
CA LEU A 249 -12.03 -7.91 -36.75
C LEU A 249 -12.90 -7.55 -37.96
N LYS A 250 -12.80 -8.32 -39.06
CA LYS A 250 -13.68 -8.14 -40.23
C LYS A 250 -15.15 -8.37 -39.87
N ARG A 251 -15.44 -9.41 -39.09
CA ARG A 251 -16.78 -9.70 -38.58
C ARG A 251 -17.31 -8.60 -37.67
N LEU A 252 -16.48 -8.08 -36.77
CA LEU A 252 -16.81 -6.96 -35.88
C LEU A 252 -17.10 -5.69 -36.69
N ALA A 253 -16.21 -5.35 -37.63
CA ALA A 253 -16.38 -4.18 -38.51
C ALA A 253 -17.66 -4.26 -39.35
N TYR A 254 -17.98 -5.44 -39.89
CA TYR A 254 -19.23 -5.67 -40.62
C TYR A 254 -20.45 -5.51 -39.71
N ARG A 255 -20.43 -6.08 -38.49
CA ARG A 255 -21.54 -5.96 -37.54
C ARG A 255 -21.71 -4.52 -37.04
N ALA A 256 -20.62 -3.81 -36.80
CA ALA A 256 -20.62 -2.40 -36.39
C ALA A 256 -21.24 -1.50 -37.46
N ARG A 257 -20.83 -1.66 -38.72
CA ARG A 257 -21.39 -0.89 -39.86
C ARG A 257 -22.88 -1.13 -40.08
N ASN A 258 -23.35 -2.34 -39.81
CA ASN A 258 -24.75 -2.72 -40.02
C ASN A 258 -25.63 -2.56 -38.76
N GLY A 259 -25.11 -1.97 -37.68
CA GLY A 259 -25.86 -1.80 -36.42
C GLY A 259 -26.28 -3.12 -35.75
N LYS A 260 -25.59 -4.22 -36.06
CA LYS A 260 -25.89 -5.58 -35.54
C LYS A 260 -25.08 -5.93 -34.29
N LEU A 261 -24.44 -4.94 -33.66
CA LEU A 261 -23.74 -5.13 -32.39
C LEU A 261 -24.68 -4.76 -31.24
N GLU A 262 -24.97 -5.74 -30.40
CA GLU A 262 -25.74 -5.56 -29.19
C GLU A 262 -24.93 -4.73 -28.18
N GLY A 263 -25.52 -3.66 -27.65
CA GLY A 263 -24.86 -2.78 -26.68
C GLY A 263 -23.66 -1.98 -27.20
N VAL A 264 -23.38 -1.95 -28.51
CA VAL A 264 -22.28 -1.15 -29.08
C VAL A 264 -22.75 -0.39 -30.31
N ARG A 265 -22.64 0.94 -30.28
CA ARG A 265 -23.00 1.84 -31.39
C ARG A 265 -21.82 2.72 -31.76
N ILE A 266 -21.76 3.13 -33.02
CA ILE A 266 -20.80 4.13 -33.50
C ILE A 266 -21.59 5.39 -33.83
N GLU A 267 -21.45 6.43 -33.01
CA GLU A 267 -22.10 7.73 -33.19
C GLU A 267 -21.01 8.80 -33.42
N ALA A 268 -21.08 9.54 -34.53
CA ALA A 268 -20.12 10.60 -34.89
C ALA A 268 -18.62 10.20 -34.80
N GLY A 269 -18.30 8.94 -35.09
CA GLY A 269 -16.93 8.42 -35.00
C GLY A 269 -16.49 7.98 -33.61
N GLN A 270 -17.38 8.04 -32.60
CA GLN A 270 -17.12 7.55 -31.25
C GLN A 270 -17.81 6.20 -30.99
N LEU A 271 -17.08 5.29 -30.36
CA LEU A 271 -17.59 3.99 -29.95
C LEU A 271 -18.35 4.14 -28.61
N VAL A 272 -19.67 4.02 -28.65
CA VAL A 272 -20.53 4.04 -27.48
C VAL A 272 -20.85 2.61 -27.08
N VAL A 273 -20.30 2.15 -25.95
CA VAL A 273 -20.62 0.86 -25.34
C VAL A 273 -21.67 1.09 -24.27
N SER A 274 -22.88 0.59 -24.50
CA SER A 274 -23.95 0.58 -23.50
C SER A 274 -23.52 -0.27 -22.30
N PRO A 275 -23.73 0.20 -21.06
CA PRO A 275 -23.49 -0.59 -19.87
C PRO A 275 -24.23 -1.92 -19.95
N LEU A 276 -23.55 -3.01 -19.59
CA LEU A 276 -24.20 -4.31 -19.47
C LEU A 276 -25.34 -4.20 -18.46
N PRO A 277 -26.57 -4.63 -18.78
CA PRO A 277 -27.61 -4.75 -17.77
C PRO A 277 -27.10 -5.69 -16.68
N GLY A 278 -27.29 -5.31 -15.41
CA GLY A 278 -26.93 -6.17 -14.30
C GLY A 278 -27.70 -7.48 -14.41
N GLU A 279 -27.00 -8.61 -14.46
CA GLU A 279 -27.59 -9.95 -14.34
C GLU A 279 -28.03 -10.22 -12.90
N ILE A 280 -28.80 -9.32 -12.30
CA ILE A 280 -29.39 -9.51 -10.98
C ILE A 280 -30.81 -10.05 -11.23
N PRO A 281 -31.09 -11.32 -10.90
CA PRO A 281 -32.44 -11.85 -11.00
C PRO A 281 -33.39 -11.02 -10.13
N ALA A 282 -34.61 -10.76 -10.59
CA ALA A 282 -35.59 -9.99 -9.83
C ALA A 282 -35.82 -10.54 -8.40
N ALA A 283 -35.74 -11.86 -8.23
CA ALA A 283 -35.81 -12.54 -6.93
C ALA A 283 -34.68 -12.13 -5.96
N ALA A 284 -33.49 -11.77 -6.46
CA ALA A 284 -32.39 -11.28 -5.63
C ALA A 284 -32.62 -9.83 -5.16
N GLU A 285 -33.33 -9.01 -5.96
CA GLU A 285 -33.73 -7.67 -5.54
C GLU A 285 -34.83 -7.74 -4.46
N GLU A 286 -35.78 -8.66 -4.58
CA GLU A 286 -36.80 -8.92 -3.54
C GLU A 286 -36.16 -9.41 -2.22
N LEU A 287 -35.24 -10.38 -2.30
CA LEU A 287 -34.53 -10.91 -1.14
C LEU A 287 -33.68 -9.83 -0.44
N LYS A 288 -33.11 -8.89 -1.19
CA LYS A 288 -32.35 -7.75 -0.64
C LYS A 288 -33.22 -6.85 0.23
N TRP A 289 -34.48 -6.61 -0.16
CA TRP A 289 -35.42 -5.82 0.63
C TRP A 289 -35.91 -6.59 1.86
N GLU A 290 -36.18 -7.90 1.72
CA GLU A 290 -36.53 -8.75 2.86
C GLU A 290 -35.40 -8.80 3.91
N LEU A 291 -34.15 -8.97 3.45
CA LEU A 291 -32.97 -8.89 4.31
C LEU A 291 -32.85 -7.51 4.97
N ALA A 292 -33.08 -6.43 4.23
CA ALA A 292 -33.00 -5.07 4.77
C ALA A 292 -34.06 -4.82 5.86
N ASP A 293 -35.27 -5.36 5.72
CA ASP A 293 -36.34 -5.27 6.73
C ASP A 293 -36.04 -6.08 7.99
N MET A 294 -35.23 -7.14 7.90
CA MET A 294 -34.76 -7.88 9.08
C MET A 294 -33.66 -7.15 9.87
N TYR A 295 -32.97 -6.19 9.26
CA TYR A 295 -31.99 -5.38 9.98
C TYR A 295 -32.71 -4.26 10.73
N PRO A 296 -32.38 -4.01 12.01
CA PRO A 296 -32.92 -2.87 12.72
C PRO A 296 -32.51 -1.59 11.96
N LEU A 297 -33.51 -0.79 11.57
CA LEU A 297 -33.29 0.58 11.07
C LEU A 297 -32.76 1.44 12.22
N SER A 298 -31.48 1.28 12.52
CA SER A 298 -30.73 2.24 13.31
C SER A 298 -30.31 3.36 12.37
N GLU A 299 -30.63 4.60 12.73
CA GLU A 299 -30.03 5.72 12.03
C GLU A 299 -28.51 5.63 12.25
N VAL A 300 -27.72 5.82 11.19
CA VAL A 300 -26.25 5.78 11.26
C VAL A 300 -25.69 6.60 12.45
N PRO A 301 -26.25 7.78 12.81
CA PRO A 301 -25.84 8.51 14.02
C PRO A 301 -26.04 7.74 15.33
N ASP A 302 -27.14 7.00 15.49
CA ASP A 302 -27.44 6.25 16.72
C ASP A 302 -26.49 5.06 16.87
N LEU A 303 -26.21 4.34 15.78
CA LEU A 303 -25.22 3.26 15.77
C LEU A 303 -23.82 3.80 16.11
N LEU A 304 -23.46 4.97 15.56
CA LEU A 304 -22.18 5.62 15.86
C LEU A 304 -22.11 6.10 17.32
N MET A 305 -23.23 6.54 17.90
CA MET A 305 -23.33 6.96 19.29
C MET A 305 -23.25 5.77 20.26
N GLU A 306 -23.85 4.64 19.92
CA GLU A 306 -23.75 3.40 20.69
C GLU A 306 -22.32 2.84 20.67
N VAL A 307 -21.70 2.80 19.48
CA VAL A 307 -20.28 2.43 19.33
C VAL A 307 -19.37 3.42 20.07
N HIS A 308 -19.71 4.71 20.08
CA HIS A 308 -18.98 5.74 20.83
C HIS A 308 -19.04 5.48 22.35
N ASN A 309 -20.22 5.13 22.88
CA ASN A 309 -20.40 4.79 24.29
C ASN A 309 -19.65 3.52 24.69
N TRP A 310 -19.59 2.51 23.82
CA TRP A 310 -18.86 1.26 24.10
C TRP A 310 -17.35 1.40 23.98
N THR A 311 -16.87 2.26 23.07
CA THR A 311 -15.43 2.41 22.79
C THR A 311 -14.78 3.55 23.55
N GLY A 312 -15.54 4.39 24.27
CA GLY A 312 -15.03 5.50 25.07
C GLY A 312 -14.28 6.54 24.23
N ASN A 313 -14.65 6.72 22.95
CA ASN A 313 -13.96 7.59 22.00
C ASN A 313 -14.28 9.07 22.20
N ALA A 314 -14.11 9.58 23.41
CA ALA A 314 -14.19 11.01 23.70
C ALA A 314 -12.93 11.71 23.14
N ARG A 315 -12.93 12.13 21.86
CA ARG A 315 -12.15 13.29 21.35
C ARG A 315 -12.23 13.63 19.84
N CYS A 316 -12.90 12.90 18.96
CA CYS A 316 -12.73 13.13 17.50
C CYS A 316 -13.86 13.83 16.72
N SER A 317 -14.93 14.33 17.32
CA SER A 317 -15.93 15.11 16.58
C SER A 317 -16.58 16.20 17.41
N SER A 318 -15.82 17.23 17.78
CA SER A 318 -16.41 18.56 17.92
C SER A 318 -16.23 19.27 16.59
N THR A 319 -17.29 19.42 15.79
CA THR A 319 -17.68 20.67 15.10
C THR A 319 -18.96 20.45 14.28
N SER A 320 -19.91 21.37 14.49
CA SER A 320 -21.15 21.69 13.74
C SER A 320 -22.28 20.65 13.66
N ALA A 321 -23.17 20.66 14.65
CA ALA A 321 -24.63 20.55 14.43
C ALA A 321 -25.42 20.97 15.69
N ALA A 322 -25.08 22.12 16.28
CA ALA A 322 -25.92 22.76 17.30
C ALA A 322 -26.27 24.15 16.80
N ARG A 323 -27.27 24.22 15.89
CA ARG A 323 -28.09 25.40 15.57
C ARG A 323 -28.98 25.08 14.35
N SER A 324 -30.10 24.40 14.60
CA SER A 324 -31.37 24.57 13.87
C SER A 324 -32.38 23.51 14.33
N ALA A 325 -32.71 23.51 15.63
CA ALA A 325 -33.91 22.86 16.11
C ALA A 325 -35.02 23.92 16.20
N THR A 326 -35.60 24.28 15.05
CA THR A 326 -36.96 24.84 14.99
C THR A 326 -37.48 24.82 13.54
N ALA A 327 -38.71 24.34 13.40
CA ALA A 327 -39.61 24.40 12.23
C ALA A 327 -39.55 23.26 11.17
N HIS A 328 -40.56 22.39 11.27
CA HIS A 328 -41.39 21.84 10.19
C HIS A 328 -40.73 21.24 8.93
N SER A 329 -40.90 19.93 8.71
CA SER A 329 -42.02 19.39 7.91
C SER A 329 -41.88 17.88 7.71
N ARG A 330 -43.02 17.18 7.80
CA ARG A 330 -43.16 15.81 7.31
C ARG A 330 -42.91 15.80 5.80
N ALA A 331 -41.88 15.11 5.34
CA ALA A 331 -41.75 14.70 3.95
C ALA A 331 -41.57 13.18 3.90
N ARG A 332 -42.66 12.49 3.54
CA ARG A 332 -42.65 11.09 3.14
C ARG A 332 -41.87 11.00 1.82
N LEU A 333 -40.82 10.21 1.77
CA LEU A 333 -40.25 9.76 0.50
C LEU A 333 -41.08 8.57 0.02
N SER A 334 -42.18 8.87 -0.67
CA SER A 334 -42.77 7.95 -1.62
C SER A 334 -41.88 7.91 -2.85
N VAL A 335 -41.16 6.81 -3.06
CA VAL A 335 -40.50 6.55 -4.34
C VAL A 335 -41.47 5.71 -5.21
N PRO A 336 -41.81 6.16 -6.43
CA PRO A 336 -42.76 5.47 -7.29
C PRO A 336 -42.15 4.18 -7.84
N ARG A 337 -42.97 3.12 -7.89
CA ARG A 337 -42.68 1.90 -8.66
C ARG A 337 -42.62 2.25 -10.15
N VAL A 338 -41.49 1.92 -10.79
CA VAL A 338 -41.40 1.67 -12.24
C VAL A 338 -40.89 0.25 -12.40
#